data_AF-A0A8S2MCR2-F1
#
_entry.id   AF-A0A8S2MCR2-F1
#
_cell.length_a   1.000
_cell.length_b   1.000
_cell.length_c   1.000
_cell.angle_alpha   90.00
_cell.angle_beta   90.00
_cell.angle_gamma   90.00
#
_symmetry.space_group_name_H-M   'P 1'
#
loop_
_entity.id
_entity.type
_entity.pdbx_description
1 polymer ?
#
loop_
_entity_poly.entity_id
_entity_poly.type
_entity_poly.pdbx_seq_one_letter_code
_entity_poly.pdbx_strand_id
1 'polypeptide(L)'
;MSKRGTQRTRGNLKPASSTKATATLLTHGISPFALFSGELPITNGIDEYGIDNDVDPELRVILRKLTKKDSTTKIRAFDELRDYCDANESDDKIRVILPLFVFHYRKWSTDSDQRVRDECQSTFDTIGMRMKKNLLPHLKTILPIWLMAQCDSYAPAASKAKFLYAKLFTGQNKQAEVVYFARNEIMSTLTDEINQCSDVLKDKKENEMETDDAHERRLTQVLLALGLFLNYFEANKRSDLTSQLKIIFDSGKFWKLDKIKSIQIQSSFYRCLYELINLIPDVIREYKTKIIPLVFYAINETEPKLCPLIWDCLIICLDTFDDCWLLVNHQKAFLPKLYAFLRNACHGNVFGVKDCLLPLIQKIPSTIIGEGTNNHFIENFFQAMEEGILSIKGRQQMNNVSSLLKAYMDCLLYVLENHSTGQLVFLNDRLLPLIRRLLTDKDCSIRNVYARQYFHFLNSIQSFRL
;
A
#
# COMPACT_ATOMS: atom_id res chain seq x y z
N MET A 1 11.13 55.10 62.09
CA MET A 1 12.17 55.17 61.05
C MET A 1 12.27 53.82 60.34
N SER A 2 12.24 53.91 59.02
CA SER A 2 12.18 52.90 57.94
C SER A 2 12.83 51.52 58.16
N LYS A 3 12.09 50.45 57.81
CA LYS A 3 12.62 49.16 57.37
C LYS A 3 12.28 48.96 55.88
N ARG A 4 13.28 48.51 55.13
CA ARG A 4 13.34 48.32 53.68
C ARG A 4 12.21 47.42 53.14
N GLY A 5 11.48 47.91 52.14
CA GLY A 5 10.58 47.12 51.30
C GLY A 5 11.24 46.79 49.96
N THR A 6 11.34 45.50 49.65
CA THR A 6 11.74 44.95 48.35
C THR A 6 10.56 45.06 47.37
N GLN A 7 10.79 45.71 46.23
CA GLN A 7 9.80 45.89 45.17
C GLN A 7 9.69 44.59 44.35
N ARG A 8 8.57 43.87 44.50
CA ARG A 8 8.17 42.75 43.63
C ARG A 8 7.56 43.32 42.34
N THR A 9 8.23 43.15 41.20
CA THR A 9 7.63 43.37 39.88
C THR A 9 6.80 42.15 39.47
N ARG A 10 5.48 42.33 39.40
CA ARG A 10 4.53 41.40 38.78
C ARG A 10 4.67 41.50 37.24
N GLY A 11 5.27 40.50 36.62
CA GLY A 11 5.24 40.31 35.17
C GLY A 11 4.14 39.32 34.77
N ASN A 12 2.97 39.82 34.39
CA ASN A 12 1.96 39.05 33.66
C ASN A 12 2.40 38.94 32.18
N LEU A 13 3.20 37.92 31.86
CA LEU A 13 3.37 37.49 30.47
C LEU A 13 2.19 36.59 30.11
N LYS A 14 1.22 37.14 29.38
CA LYS A 14 0.22 36.35 28.65
C LYS A 14 0.94 35.49 27.61
N PRO A 15 0.70 34.16 27.53
CA PRO A 15 1.18 33.39 26.39
C PRO A 15 0.44 33.86 25.13
N ALA A 16 1.20 34.18 24.08
CA ALA A 16 0.65 34.46 22.75
C ALA A 16 0.09 33.14 22.19
N SER A 17 -1.21 32.93 22.40
CA SER A 17 -1.91 31.71 22.10
C SER A 17 -2.44 31.69 20.65
N SER A 18 -2.28 30.53 20.02
CA SER A 18 -2.97 30.02 18.83
C SER A 18 -4.44 30.44 18.70
N THR A 19 -5.14 30.67 19.82
CA THR A 19 -6.51 31.15 19.89
C THR A 19 -6.75 32.46 19.15
N LYS A 20 -5.75 33.36 19.09
CA LYS A 20 -5.89 34.62 18.34
C LYS A 20 -5.89 34.37 16.83
N ALA A 21 -4.99 33.53 16.33
CA ALA A 21 -4.94 33.16 14.93
C ALA A 21 -6.21 32.40 14.50
N THR A 22 -6.69 31.46 15.33
CA THR A 22 -7.95 30.74 15.09
C THR A 22 -9.17 31.67 15.13
N ALA A 23 -9.19 32.66 16.02
CA ALA A 23 -10.27 33.65 16.08
C ALA A 23 -10.27 34.57 14.84
N THR A 24 -9.10 34.99 14.35
CA THR A 24 -9.00 35.80 13.12
C THR A 24 -9.46 35.01 11.89
N LEU A 25 -9.21 33.69 11.84
CA LEU A 25 -9.65 32.82 10.75
C LEU A 25 -11.17 32.65 10.71
N LEU A 26 -11.81 32.50 11.88
CA LEU A 26 -13.27 32.42 11.98
C LEU A 26 -13.96 33.74 11.64
N THR A 27 -13.32 34.89 11.91
CA THR A 27 -13.87 36.21 11.53
C THR A 27 -13.87 36.46 10.01
N HIS A 28 -13.07 35.72 9.23
CA HIS A 28 -13.03 35.82 7.76
C HIS A 28 -13.85 34.72 7.05
N GLY A 29 -14.65 33.94 7.79
CA GLY A 29 -15.54 32.93 7.22
C GLY A 29 -14.83 31.67 6.69
N ILE A 30 -13.54 31.49 7.01
CA ILE A 30 -12.75 30.34 6.57
C ILE A 30 -12.95 29.19 7.55
N SER A 31 -13.58 28.12 7.07
CA SER A 31 -13.71 26.88 7.84
C SER A 31 -12.33 26.23 8.02
N PRO A 32 -12.02 25.65 9.20
CA PRO A 32 -10.84 24.80 9.40
C PRO A 32 -10.68 23.71 8.33
N PHE A 33 -11.78 23.28 7.72
CA PHE A 33 -11.81 22.35 6.60
C PHE A 33 -11.16 22.90 5.32
N ALA A 34 -11.35 24.18 4.98
CA ALA A 34 -10.75 24.81 3.80
C ALA A 34 -9.23 24.96 3.91
N LEU A 35 -8.72 25.06 5.14
CA LEU A 35 -7.29 25.04 5.44
C LEU A 35 -6.67 23.66 5.20
N PHE A 36 -7.48 22.61 5.39
CA PHE A 36 -7.08 21.21 5.26
C PHE A 36 -7.17 20.69 3.82
N SER A 37 -8.16 21.16 3.05
CA SER A 37 -8.33 20.83 1.62
C SER A 37 -7.36 21.59 0.70
N GLY A 38 -6.76 22.69 1.17
CA GLY A 38 -5.85 23.51 0.36
C GLY A 38 -6.54 24.27 -0.77
N GLU A 39 -7.87 24.41 -0.68
CA GLU A 39 -8.75 25.00 -1.71
C GLU A 39 -8.78 26.53 -1.71
N LEU A 40 -8.05 27.19 -0.81
CA LEU A 40 -7.96 28.65 -0.81
C LEU A 40 -7.11 29.15 -2.00
N PRO A 41 -7.56 30.19 -2.73
CA PRO A 41 -6.74 30.88 -3.71
C PRO A 41 -5.43 31.34 -3.07
N ILE A 42 -4.30 31.02 -3.71
CA ILE A 42 -2.97 31.27 -3.12
C ILE A 42 -2.70 32.78 -2.92
N THR A 43 -3.36 33.63 -3.71
CA THR A 43 -3.34 35.08 -3.52
C THR A 43 -3.81 35.46 -2.12
N ASN A 44 -4.85 34.80 -1.62
CA ASN A 44 -5.37 35.03 -0.28
C ASN A 44 -4.40 34.53 0.78
N GLY A 45 -3.72 33.40 0.59
CA GLY A 45 -2.71 32.92 1.55
C GLY A 45 -1.51 33.87 1.72
N ILE A 46 -1.07 34.55 0.66
CA ILE A 46 0.02 35.54 0.74
C ILE A 46 -0.46 36.83 1.41
N ASP A 47 -1.68 37.29 1.10
CA ASP A 47 -2.26 38.50 1.66
C ASP A 47 -2.76 38.31 3.13
N GLU A 48 -3.25 37.11 3.47
CA GLU A 48 -3.90 36.76 4.76
C GLU A 48 -2.91 36.29 5.84
N TYR A 49 -1.72 35.80 5.47
CA TYR A 49 -0.58 35.63 6.39
C TYR A 49 0.23 36.93 6.60
N GLY A 50 -0.21 38.07 6.06
CA GLY A 50 0.44 39.37 6.30
C GLY A 50 1.84 39.51 5.70
N ILE A 51 2.11 38.82 4.59
CA ILE A 51 3.45 38.65 4.00
C ILE A 51 3.87 39.87 3.18
N ASP A 52 3.10 40.95 3.21
CA ASP A 52 3.25 41.99 2.21
C ASP A 52 4.38 43.00 2.50
N ASN A 53 4.88 43.09 3.75
CA ASN A 53 5.93 44.05 4.09
C ASN A 53 7.19 43.48 4.79
N ASP A 54 7.10 42.33 5.47
CA ASP A 54 8.25 41.74 6.20
C ASP A 54 9.00 40.66 5.42
N VAL A 55 8.60 40.38 4.18
CA VAL A 55 9.19 39.32 3.33
C VAL A 55 9.94 39.92 2.17
N ASP A 56 11.15 39.39 1.96
CA ASP A 56 12.07 39.78 0.89
C ASP A 56 11.33 39.90 -0.46
N PRO A 57 11.44 41.03 -1.19
CA PRO A 57 10.83 41.19 -2.50
C PRO A 57 11.15 40.06 -3.48
N GLU A 58 12.37 39.52 -3.45
CA GLU A 58 12.78 38.40 -4.30
C GLU A 58 11.96 37.15 -4.00
N LEU A 59 11.87 36.81 -2.72
CA LEU A 59 11.09 35.67 -2.23
C LEU A 59 9.60 35.79 -2.56
N ARG A 60 9.03 36.99 -2.47
CA ARG A 60 7.63 37.23 -2.89
C ARG A 60 7.40 36.93 -4.36
N VAL A 61 8.34 37.28 -5.23
CA VAL A 61 8.25 36.96 -6.66
C VAL A 61 8.30 35.45 -6.89
N ILE A 62 9.23 34.75 -6.23
CA ILE A 62 9.36 33.29 -6.32
C ILE A 62 8.07 32.60 -5.88
N LEU A 63 7.53 33.00 -4.71
CA LEU A 63 6.28 32.44 -4.18
C LEU A 63 5.11 32.68 -5.13
N ARG A 64 4.99 33.87 -5.73
CA ARG A 64 3.95 34.17 -6.74
C ARG A 64 4.06 33.27 -7.98
N LYS A 65 5.27 32.91 -8.41
CA LYS A 65 5.48 31.98 -9.53
C LYS A 65 4.99 30.56 -9.21
N LEU A 66 5.21 30.08 -7.97
CA LEU A 66 4.73 28.78 -7.50
C LEU A 66 3.20 28.65 -7.43
N THR A 67 2.48 29.76 -7.57
CA THR A 67 1.01 29.79 -7.60
C THR A 67 0.42 29.58 -8.98
N LYS A 68 1.23 29.76 -10.03
CA LYS A 68 0.79 29.70 -11.42
C LYS A 68 0.39 28.27 -11.79
N LYS A 69 -0.43 28.10 -12.83
CA LYS A 69 -0.83 26.77 -13.31
C LYS A 69 0.28 26.07 -14.09
N ASP A 70 1.12 26.82 -14.79
CA ASP A 70 2.17 26.29 -15.66
C ASP A 70 3.29 25.55 -14.89
N SER A 71 3.50 24.28 -15.23
CA SER A 71 4.48 23.42 -14.56
C SER A 71 5.92 23.88 -14.75
N THR A 72 6.27 24.41 -15.92
CA THR A 72 7.65 24.87 -16.19
C THR A 72 8.03 26.08 -15.34
N THR A 73 7.05 26.96 -15.12
CA THR A 73 7.17 28.12 -14.23
C THR A 73 7.32 27.68 -12.77
N LYS A 74 6.56 26.67 -12.32
CA LYS A 74 6.71 26.11 -10.97
C LYS A 74 8.08 25.46 -10.76
N ILE A 75 8.55 24.66 -11.73
CA ILE A 75 9.85 23.98 -11.67
C ILE A 75 10.96 25.03 -11.50
N ARG A 76 11.00 26.05 -12.37
CA ARG A 76 11.96 27.15 -12.26
C ARG A 76 11.84 27.90 -10.94
N ALA A 77 10.62 28.12 -10.44
CA ALA A 77 10.43 28.78 -9.16
C ALA A 77 10.89 27.92 -7.96
N PHE A 78 10.83 26.59 -8.06
CA PHE A 78 11.41 25.71 -7.04
C PHE A 78 12.95 25.74 -7.06
N ASP A 79 13.55 25.80 -8.26
CA ASP A 79 14.99 26.04 -8.43
C ASP A 79 15.39 27.38 -7.78
N GLU A 80 14.74 28.48 -8.18
CA GLU A 80 14.98 29.82 -7.62
C GLU A 80 14.78 29.85 -6.09
N LEU A 81 13.80 29.12 -5.55
CA LEU A 81 13.57 29.04 -4.11
C LEU A 81 14.71 28.33 -3.37
N ARG A 82 15.29 27.29 -3.97
CA ARG A 82 16.47 26.61 -3.39
C ARG A 82 17.70 27.49 -3.49
N ASP A 83 17.93 28.13 -4.63
CA ASP A 83 19.03 29.08 -4.79
C ASP A 83 18.93 30.22 -3.77
N TYR A 84 17.72 30.76 -3.55
CA TYR A 84 17.47 31.75 -2.51
C TYR A 84 17.77 31.21 -1.10
N CYS A 85 17.40 29.95 -0.82
CA CYS A 85 17.77 29.31 0.45
C CYS A 85 19.30 29.21 0.56
N ASP A 86 19.98 28.65 -0.43
CA ASP A 86 21.43 28.39 -0.38
C ASP A 86 22.26 29.68 -0.31
N ALA A 87 21.79 30.78 -0.94
CA ALA A 87 22.45 32.08 -0.90
C ALA A 87 22.32 32.81 0.46
N ASN A 88 21.31 32.49 1.26
CA ASN A 88 21.09 33.16 2.55
C ASN A 88 21.63 32.33 3.72
N GLU A 89 22.77 32.71 4.31
CA GLU A 89 23.37 31.97 5.43
C GLU A 89 22.51 31.94 6.70
N SER A 90 21.70 32.97 6.95
CA SER A 90 20.82 33.04 8.13
C SER A 90 19.52 32.26 7.96
N ASP A 91 19.22 31.36 8.91
CA ASP A 91 17.98 30.59 8.95
C ASP A 91 16.74 31.44 9.24
N ASP A 92 16.88 32.66 9.77
CA ASP A 92 15.73 33.51 10.13
C ASP A 92 14.93 33.92 8.90
N LYS A 93 15.60 34.20 7.78
CA LYS A 93 14.93 34.54 6.51
C LYS A 93 14.15 33.36 5.94
N ILE A 94 14.62 32.14 6.16
CA ILE A 94 13.97 30.91 5.65
C ILE A 94 12.84 30.47 6.58
N ARG A 95 12.98 30.72 7.88
CA ARG A 95 11.92 30.48 8.86
C ARG A 95 10.61 31.19 8.49
N VAL A 96 10.70 32.38 7.92
CA VAL A 96 9.52 33.16 7.44
C VAL A 96 8.78 32.45 6.30
N ILE A 97 9.48 31.63 5.50
CA ILE A 97 8.89 30.85 4.39
C ILE A 97 8.10 29.64 4.90
N LEU A 98 8.51 29.08 6.04
CA LEU A 98 8.05 27.77 6.50
C LEU A 98 6.51 27.66 6.63
N PRO A 99 5.78 28.62 7.21
CA PRO A 99 4.32 28.55 7.27
C PRO A 99 3.66 28.50 5.89
N LEU A 100 4.16 29.29 4.93
CA LEU A 100 3.66 29.27 3.55
C LEU A 100 3.95 27.97 2.85
N PHE A 101 5.19 27.48 2.98
CA PHE A 101 5.58 26.21 2.38
C PHE A 101 4.68 25.09 2.89
N VAL A 102 4.46 25.01 4.21
CA VAL A 102 3.58 24.03 4.85
C VAL A 102 2.15 24.15 4.34
N PHE A 103 1.62 25.36 4.22
CA PHE A 103 0.26 25.61 3.74
C PHE A 103 0.05 25.12 2.30
N HIS A 104 1.03 25.30 1.42
CA HIS A 104 0.93 24.90 0.01
C HIS A 104 1.50 23.51 -0.29
N TYR A 105 2.17 22.88 0.67
CA TYR A 105 2.86 21.61 0.46
C TYR A 105 1.93 20.53 -0.13
N ARG A 106 0.68 20.44 0.34
CA ARG A 106 -0.33 19.53 -0.24
C ARG A 106 -0.43 19.70 -1.76
N LYS A 107 -0.74 20.92 -2.20
CA LYS A 107 -0.98 21.24 -3.60
C LYS A 107 0.22 20.91 -4.49
N TRP A 108 1.43 21.23 -4.03
CA TRP A 108 2.64 20.96 -4.80
C TRP A 108 3.05 19.49 -4.77
N SER A 109 2.90 18.85 -3.61
CA SER A 109 3.24 17.45 -3.43
C SER A 109 2.27 16.50 -4.13
N THR A 110 1.05 16.95 -4.48
CA THR A 110 0.07 16.17 -5.24
C THR A 110 -0.10 16.64 -6.69
N ASP A 111 0.74 17.55 -7.16
CA ASP A 111 0.63 18.16 -8.49
C ASP A 111 0.56 17.11 -9.62
N SER A 112 -0.19 17.42 -10.67
CA SER A 112 -0.33 16.54 -11.84
C SER A 112 1.01 16.26 -12.53
N ASP A 113 1.92 17.24 -12.59
CA ASP A 113 3.24 17.05 -13.20
C ASP A 113 4.21 16.41 -12.20
N GLN A 114 4.71 15.22 -12.53
CA GLN A 114 5.64 14.47 -11.68
C GLN A 114 6.94 15.23 -11.39
N ARG A 115 7.37 16.12 -12.29
CA ARG A 115 8.56 16.96 -12.09
C ARG A 115 8.28 18.03 -11.05
N VAL A 116 7.09 18.61 -11.02
CA VAL A 116 6.70 19.57 -9.97
C VAL A 116 6.68 18.88 -8.60
N ARG A 117 6.19 17.64 -8.52
CA ARG A 117 6.23 16.84 -7.29
C ARG A 117 7.66 16.54 -6.85
N ASP A 118 8.52 16.15 -7.79
CA ASP A 118 9.93 15.88 -7.53
C ASP A 118 10.68 17.12 -7.03
N GLU A 119 10.47 18.26 -7.69
CA GLU A 119 11.04 19.54 -7.29
C GLU A 119 10.52 20.03 -5.93
N CYS A 120 9.24 19.79 -5.63
CA CYS A 120 8.68 20.06 -4.31
C CYS A 120 9.42 19.28 -3.22
N GLN A 121 9.75 18.00 -3.46
CA GLN A 121 10.51 17.21 -2.48
C GLN A 121 11.98 17.68 -2.39
N SER A 122 12.61 18.04 -3.51
CA SER A 122 13.96 18.63 -3.51
C SER A 122 14.00 19.91 -2.67
N THR A 123 13.04 20.81 -2.86
CA THR A 123 12.96 22.07 -2.10
C THR A 123 12.59 21.81 -0.63
N PHE A 124 11.73 20.83 -0.36
CA PHE A 124 11.46 20.44 1.02
C PHE A 124 12.72 19.90 1.71
N ASP A 125 13.59 19.21 0.99
CA ASP A 125 14.87 18.75 1.51
C ASP A 125 15.73 19.93 1.99
N THR A 126 15.93 20.93 1.12
CA THR A 126 16.67 22.16 1.44
C THR A 126 16.07 22.89 2.65
N ILE A 127 14.76 23.15 2.63
CA ILE A 127 14.08 23.88 3.73
C ILE A 127 14.10 23.05 5.01
N GLY A 128 13.76 21.77 4.94
CA GLY A 128 13.65 20.87 6.08
C GLY A 128 14.98 20.69 6.80
N MET A 129 16.07 20.49 6.04
CA MET A 129 17.42 20.33 6.59
C MET A 129 17.95 21.58 7.28
N ARG A 130 17.48 22.77 6.88
CA ARG A 130 17.80 24.02 7.57
C ARG A 130 16.92 24.26 8.79
N MET A 131 15.61 24.05 8.65
CA MET A 131 14.66 24.35 9.71
C MET A 131 14.73 23.37 10.90
N LYS A 132 14.98 22.07 10.66
CA LYS A 132 15.10 21.02 11.70
C LYS A 132 14.04 21.14 12.80
N LYS A 133 14.42 21.58 14.01
CA LYS A 133 13.51 21.74 15.17
C LYS A 133 12.38 22.75 14.92
N ASN A 134 12.58 23.71 14.03
CA ASN A 134 11.56 24.69 13.65
C ASN A 134 10.42 24.07 12.82
N LEU A 135 10.60 22.85 12.31
CA LEU A 135 9.53 22.09 11.66
C LEU A 135 8.53 21.52 12.65
N LEU A 136 8.90 21.35 13.94
CA LEU A 136 8.07 20.69 14.96
C LEU A 136 6.64 21.26 15.06
N PRO A 137 6.41 22.59 15.08
CA PRO A 137 5.05 23.16 15.16
C PRO A 137 4.18 22.84 13.92
N HIS A 138 4.80 22.48 12.80
CA HIS A 138 4.13 22.24 11.53
C HIS A 138 3.97 20.75 11.19
N LEU A 139 4.57 19.85 11.99
CA LEU A 139 4.59 18.41 11.69
C LEU A 139 3.19 17.82 11.52
N LYS A 140 2.25 18.19 12.41
CA LYS A 140 0.86 17.71 12.33
C LYS A 140 0.16 18.07 11.02
N THR A 141 0.56 19.18 10.40
CA THR A 141 0.00 19.65 9.13
C THR A 141 0.69 19.00 7.94
N ILE A 142 2.03 18.94 7.94
CA ILE A 142 2.78 18.50 6.76
C ILE A 142 2.94 16.98 6.66
N LEU A 143 2.99 16.29 7.81
CA LEU A 143 3.34 14.86 7.86
C LEU A 143 2.34 13.94 7.15
N PRO A 144 1.01 14.15 7.19
CA PRO A 144 0.07 13.30 6.46
C PRO A 144 0.36 13.27 4.95
N ILE A 145 0.53 14.45 4.35
CA ILE A 145 0.87 14.59 2.93
C ILE A 145 2.28 14.07 2.66
N TRP A 146 3.22 14.31 3.57
CA TRP A 146 4.59 13.87 3.39
C TRP A 146 4.70 12.34 3.40
N LEU A 147 3.92 11.64 4.24
CA LEU A 147 3.81 10.18 4.19
C LEU A 147 3.23 9.69 2.86
N MET A 148 2.20 10.36 2.33
CA MET A 148 1.67 10.07 0.99
C MET A 148 2.73 10.29 -0.11
N ALA A 149 3.55 11.34 0.02
CA ALA A 149 4.64 11.62 -0.93
C ALA A 149 5.70 10.50 -0.95
N GLN A 150 5.96 9.84 0.19
CA GLN A 150 6.83 8.65 0.24
C GLN A 150 6.26 7.46 -0.55
N CYS A 151 4.99 7.51 -0.92
CA CYS A 151 4.31 6.47 -1.69
C CYS A 151 3.98 6.91 -3.12
N ASP A 152 4.61 7.98 -3.64
CA ASP A 152 4.40 8.46 -5.01
C ASP A 152 4.75 7.39 -6.07
N SER A 153 3.96 7.33 -7.13
CA SER A 153 4.22 6.43 -8.27
C SER A 153 5.46 6.85 -9.07
N TYR A 154 5.87 8.12 -8.99
CA TYR A 154 7.13 8.61 -9.53
C TYR A 154 8.27 8.38 -8.52
N ALA A 155 9.10 7.39 -8.81
CA ALA A 155 10.15 6.92 -7.89
C ALA A 155 11.13 8.01 -7.39
N PRO A 156 11.56 9.01 -8.21
CA PRO A 156 12.41 10.09 -7.71
C PRO A 156 11.77 10.92 -6.59
N ALA A 157 10.52 11.33 -6.76
CA ALA A 157 9.79 12.10 -5.74
C ALA A 157 9.62 11.28 -4.45
N ALA A 158 9.19 10.02 -4.58
CA ALA A 158 9.04 9.11 -3.43
C ALA A 158 10.35 8.90 -2.67
N SER A 159 11.46 8.73 -3.40
CA SER A 159 12.78 8.48 -2.81
C SER A 159 13.29 9.70 -2.06
N LYS A 160 13.14 10.91 -2.62
CA LYS A 160 13.52 12.15 -1.94
C LYS A 160 12.70 12.38 -0.67
N ALA A 161 11.37 12.17 -0.74
CA ALA A 161 10.50 12.27 0.42
C ALA A 161 10.93 11.31 1.55
N LYS A 162 11.24 10.04 1.22
CA LYS A 162 11.75 9.04 2.18
C LYS A 162 13.10 9.43 2.76
N PHE A 163 14.00 9.88 1.90
CA PHE A 163 15.37 10.23 2.29
C PHE A 163 15.38 11.42 3.26
N LEU A 164 14.61 12.48 2.97
CA LEU A 164 14.47 13.60 3.90
C LEU A 164 13.92 13.14 5.26
N TYR A 165 12.92 12.25 5.26
CA TYR A 165 12.31 11.75 6.49
C TYR A 165 13.34 10.99 7.34
N ALA A 166 14.11 10.11 6.69
CA ALA A 166 15.21 9.38 7.34
C ALA A 166 16.32 10.32 7.84
N LYS A 167 16.68 11.37 7.08
CA LYS A 167 17.69 12.36 7.45
C LYS A 167 17.28 13.25 8.62
N LEU A 168 16.02 13.67 8.70
CA LEU A 168 15.54 14.53 9.79
C LEU A 168 15.32 13.77 11.10
N PHE A 169 15.01 12.47 11.01
CA PHE A 169 14.66 11.65 12.16
C PHE A 169 15.58 10.43 12.28
N THR A 170 16.87 10.69 12.54
CA THR A 170 17.94 9.68 12.63
C THR A 170 18.01 8.93 13.97
N GLY A 171 17.39 9.47 15.02
CA GLY A 171 17.39 8.84 16.34
C GLY A 171 16.65 7.51 16.36
N GLN A 172 17.05 6.60 17.26
CA GLN A 172 16.36 5.33 17.45
C GLN A 172 14.87 5.58 17.73
N ASN A 173 14.00 4.90 16.99
CA ASN A 173 12.54 5.04 17.05
C ASN A 173 12.00 6.45 16.76
N LYS A 174 12.82 7.42 16.36
CA LYS A 174 12.38 8.82 16.24
C LYS A 174 11.31 9.01 15.18
N GLN A 175 11.44 8.27 14.09
CA GLN A 175 10.44 8.21 13.02
C GLN A 175 9.08 7.72 13.56
N ALA A 176 9.08 6.65 14.34
CA ALA A 176 7.86 6.12 14.95
C ALA A 176 7.22 7.11 15.93
N GLU A 177 8.02 7.80 16.76
CA GLU A 177 7.53 8.84 17.68
C GLU A 177 6.85 10.00 16.95
N VAL A 178 7.43 10.44 15.83
CA VAL A 178 6.90 11.54 15.02
C VAL A 178 5.58 11.14 14.36
N VAL A 179 5.49 9.93 13.82
CA VAL A 179 4.24 9.37 13.31
C VAL A 179 3.20 9.25 14.42
N TYR A 180 3.57 8.74 15.60
CA TYR A 180 2.66 8.64 16.75
C TYR A 180 2.14 10.02 17.17
N PHE A 181 2.99 11.04 17.19
CA PHE A 181 2.63 12.41 17.56
C PHE A 181 1.53 13.02 16.67
N ALA A 182 1.56 12.73 15.36
CA ALA A 182 0.60 13.25 14.37
C ALA A 182 -0.43 12.21 13.91
N ARG A 183 -0.59 11.09 14.62
CA ARG A 183 -1.42 9.95 14.21
C ARG A 183 -2.86 10.32 13.89
N ASN A 184 -3.45 11.27 14.62
CA ASN A 184 -4.83 11.69 14.42
C ASN A 184 -4.98 12.46 13.11
N GLU A 185 -4.06 13.38 12.84
CA GLU A 185 -4.04 14.17 11.62
C GLU A 185 -3.75 13.29 10.40
N ILE A 186 -2.85 12.31 10.54
CA ILE A 186 -2.56 11.32 9.49
C ILE A 186 -3.82 10.50 9.19
N MET A 187 -4.42 9.88 10.20
CA MET A 187 -5.61 9.04 10.01
C MET A 187 -6.79 9.82 9.45
N SER A 188 -7.01 11.07 9.90
CA SER A 188 -8.04 11.94 9.33
C SER A 188 -7.80 12.17 7.84
N THR A 189 -6.58 12.55 7.46
CA THR A 189 -6.21 12.83 6.06
C THR A 189 -6.38 11.59 5.17
N LEU A 190 -5.88 10.44 5.61
CA LEU A 190 -6.01 9.20 4.84
C LEU A 190 -7.48 8.79 4.68
N THR A 191 -8.30 8.96 5.73
CA THR A 191 -9.74 8.68 5.68
C THR A 191 -10.45 9.59 4.68
N ASP A 192 -10.17 10.90 4.73
CA ASP A 192 -10.79 11.88 3.85
C ASP A 192 -10.40 11.63 2.38
N GLU A 193 -9.12 11.32 2.11
CA GLU A 193 -8.65 11.00 0.77
C GLU A 193 -9.25 9.71 0.21
N ILE A 194 -9.38 8.65 1.01
CA ILE A 194 -10.08 7.41 0.58
C ILE A 194 -11.52 7.75 0.18
N ASN A 195 -12.20 8.55 1.00
CA ASN A 195 -13.60 8.91 0.78
C ASN A 195 -13.78 9.77 -0.46
N GLN A 196 -12.97 10.83 -0.61
CA GLN A 196 -13.06 11.78 -1.71
C GLN A 196 -12.67 11.12 -3.03
N CYS A 197 -11.50 10.48 -3.12
CA CYS A 197 -11.07 9.84 -4.36
C CYS A 197 -12.00 8.69 -4.77
N SER A 198 -12.56 7.93 -3.80
CA SER A 198 -13.54 6.89 -4.13
C SER A 198 -14.85 7.46 -4.69
N ASP A 199 -15.29 8.64 -4.27
CA ASP A 199 -16.54 9.23 -4.75
C ASP A 199 -16.36 9.75 -6.18
N VAL A 200 -15.27 10.47 -6.43
CA VAL A 200 -14.96 11.02 -7.76
C VAL A 200 -14.83 9.91 -8.81
N LEU A 201 -14.03 8.88 -8.51
CA LEU A 201 -13.78 7.78 -9.45
C LEU A 201 -15.01 6.90 -9.72
N LYS A 202 -16.02 6.90 -8.84
CA LYS A 202 -17.28 6.16 -9.04
C LYS A 202 -18.33 6.97 -9.76
N ASP A 203 -18.48 8.24 -9.38
CA ASP A 203 -19.53 9.10 -9.92
C ASP A 203 -19.15 9.71 -11.28
N LYS A 204 -17.88 9.59 -11.71
CA LYS A 204 -17.34 10.23 -12.93
C LYS A 204 -17.82 11.67 -13.08
N LYS A 205 -17.79 12.43 -11.98
CA LYS A 205 -18.23 13.83 -12.03
C LYS A 205 -17.25 14.60 -12.91
N GLU A 206 -17.65 14.89 -14.15
CA GLU A 206 -16.87 15.64 -15.17
C GLU A 206 -16.51 17.08 -14.76
N ASN A 207 -16.73 17.50 -13.51
CA ASN A 207 -16.70 18.89 -13.07
C ASN A 207 -15.54 19.27 -12.13
N GLU A 208 -14.59 18.38 -11.86
CA GLU A 208 -13.42 18.72 -11.05
C GLU A 208 -12.22 19.09 -11.93
N MET A 209 -11.45 20.12 -11.55
CA MET A 209 -10.26 20.60 -12.28
C MET A 209 -9.14 19.53 -12.41
N GLU A 210 -9.29 18.39 -11.75
CA GLU A 210 -8.30 17.32 -11.67
C GLU A 210 -8.73 16.09 -12.47
N THR A 211 -7.76 15.41 -13.09
CA THR A 211 -8.01 14.25 -13.95
C THR A 211 -8.23 12.98 -13.13
N ASP A 212 -8.97 12.01 -13.68
CA ASP A 212 -9.11 10.67 -13.09
C ASP A 212 -7.74 10.09 -12.68
N ASP A 213 -6.71 10.23 -13.53
CA ASP A 213 -5.33 9.79 -13.24
C ASP A 213 -4.73 10.41 -11.96
N ALA A 214 -5.08 11.66 -11.62
CA ALA A 214 -4.63 12.31 -10.40
C ALA A 214 -5.32 11.71 -9.16
N HIS A 215 -6.63 11.44 -9.25
CA HIS A 215 -7.37 10.75 -8.18
C HIS A 215 -6.91 9.30 -8.03
N GLU A 216 -6.63 8.58 -9.13
CA GLU A 216 -6.10 7.21 -9.05
C GLU A 216 -4.73 7.18 -8.38
N ARG A 217 -3.84 8.12 -8.74
CA ARG A 217 -2.53 8.26 -8.09
C ARG A 217 -2.67 8.56 -6.61
N ARG A 218 -3.50 9.53 -6.23
CA ARG A 218 -3.71 9.88 -4.81
C ARG A 218 -4.28 8.72 -4.01
N LEU A 219 -5.30 8.05 -4.54
CA LEU A 219 -5.89 6.88 -3.87
C LEU A 219 -4.85 5.76 -3.68
N THR A 220 -4.00 5.53 -4.69
CA THR A 220 -2.87 4.60 -4.59
C THR A 220 -1.89 5.03 -3.49
N GLN A 221 -1.50 6.30 -3.46
CA GLN A 221 -0.60 6.84 -2.43
C GLN A 221 -1.17 6.65 -1.03
N VAL A 222 -2.47 6.89 -0.85
CA VAL A 222 -3.15 6.80 0.43
C VAL A 222 -3.25 5.37 0.93
N LEU A 223 -3.54 4.40 0.05
CA LEU A 223 -3.56 2.98 0.40
C LEU A 223 -2.17 2.48 0.82
N LEU A 224 -1.13 2.86 0.09
CA LEU A 224 0.26 2.52 0.44
C LEU A 224 0.72 3.26 1.71
N ALA A 225 0.30 4.51 1.90
CA ALA A 225 0.63 5.31 3.07
C ALA A 225 -0.05 4.78 4.33
N LEU A 226 -1.27 4.22 4.24
CA LEU A 226 -1.93 3.55 5.37
C LEU A 226 -1.11 2.34 5.85
N GLY A 227 -0.62 1.52 4.91
CA GLY A 227 0.28 0.41 5.22
C GLY A 227 1.60 0.87 5.84
N LEU A 228 2.27 1.84 5.22
CA LEU A 228 3.49 2.45 5.74
C LEU A 228 3.29 3.04 7.15
N PHE A 229 2.17 3.74 7.37
CA PHE A 229 1.80 4.32 8.64
C PHE A 229 1.74 3.25 9.74
N LEU A 230 1.05 2.13 9.50
CA LEU A 230 0.94 1.04 10.48
C LEU A 230 2.27 0.37 10.79
N ASN A 231 3.19 0.31 9.82
CA ASN A 231 4.54 -0.24 10.02
C ASN A 231 5.42 0.61 10.96
N TYR A 232 5.09 1.88 11.20
CA TYR A 232 5.78 2.69 12.21
C TYR A 232 5.40 2.33 13.65
N PHE A 233 4.34 1.55 13.87
CA PHE A 233 3.89 1.18 15.21
C PHE A 233 4.32 -0.25 15.55
N GLU A 234 4.84 -0.41 16.77
CA GLU A 234 4.99 -1.71 17.43
C GLU A 234 3.61 -2.37 17.57
N ALA A 235 3.57 -3.71 17.55
CA ALA A 235 2.32 -4.47 17.52
C ALA A 235 1.36 -4.10 18.68
N ASN A 236 1.88 -3.90 19.89
CA ASN A 236 1.11 -3.51 21.07
C ASN A 236 0.45 -2.11 20.97
N LYS A 237 1.05 -1.18 20.22
CA LYS A 237 0.57 0.19 20.06
C LYS A 237 -0.42 0.36 18.91
N ARG A 238 -0.59 -0.64 18.04
CA ARG A 238 -1.55 -0.56 16.92
C ARG A 238 -3.00 -0.57 17.40
N SER A 239 -3.25 -1.12 18.59
CA SER A 239 -4.58 -1.11 19.22
C SER A 239 -5.12 0.31 19.46
N ASP A 240 -4.24 1.30 19.70
CA ASP A 240 -4.60 2.72 19.85
C ASP A 240 -5.31 3.29 18.60
N LEU A 241 -5.09 2.69 17.43
CA LEU A 241 -5.62 3.16 16.14
C LEU A 241 -6.99 2.56 15.80
N THR A 242 -7.50 1.63 16.62
CA THR A 242 -8.71 0.83 16.33
C THR A 242 -9.90 1.70 15.96
N SER A 243 -10.23 2.73 16.76
CA SER A 243 -11.38 3.59 16.51
C SER A 243 -11.28 4.33 15.18
N GLN A 244 -10.08 4.78 14.79
CA GLN A 244 -9.85 5.49 13.54
C GLN A 244 -9.92 4.56 12.32
N LEU A 245 -9.38 3.34 12.46
CA LEU A 245 -9.46 2.31 11.42
C LEU A 245 -10.91 1.87 11.17
N LYS A 246 -11.72 1.74 12.23
CA LYS A 246 -13.15 1.42 12.08
C LYS A 246 -13.90 2.48 11.28
N ILE A 247 -13.58 3.77 11.41
CA ILE A 247 -14.19 4.82 10.58
C ILE A 247 -13.96 4.56 9.08
N ILE A 248 -12.75 4.15 8.69
CA ILE A 248 -12.43 3.79 7.30
C ILE A 248 -13.26 2.59 6.84
N PHE A 249 -13.30 1.53 7.65
CA PHE A 249 -13.92 0.25 7.27
C PHE A 249 -15.46 0.27 7.31
N ASP A 250 -16.05 0.98 8.27
CA ASP A 250 -17.51 1.07 8.45
C ASP A 250 -18.17 1.97 7.40
N SER A 251 -17.41 2.90 6.79
CA SER A 251 -17.89 3.71 5.66
C SER A 251 -18.39 2.87 4.47
N GLY A 252 -17.93 1.61 4.35
CA GLY A 252 -18.23 0.74 3.22
C GLY A 252 -17.49 1.10 1.91
N LYS A 253 -16.90 2.31 1.81
CA LYS A 253 -16.23 2.78 0.59
C LYS A 253 -14.93 2.02 0.33
N PHE A 254 -14.15 1.78 1.38
CA PHE A 254 -12.91 0.99 1.33
C PHE A 254 -13.11 -0.39 0.68
N TRP A 255 -14.17 -1.10 1.05
CA TRP A 255 -14.48 -2.45 0.53
C TRP A 255 -14.95 -2.48 -0.92
N LYS A 256 -15.16 -1.32 -1.55
CA LYS A 256 -15.59 -1.20 -2.94
C LYS A 256 -14.45 -0.77 -3.86
N LEU A 257 -13.23 -0.58 -3.34
CA LEU A 257 -12.08 -0.13 -4.11
C LEU A 257 -11.61 -1.20 -5.11
N ASP A 258 -11.84 -2.49 -4.81
CA ASP A 258 -11.54 -3.60 -5.73
C ASP A 258 -12.38 -3.55 -7.03
N LYS A 259 -13.51 -2.84 -7.01
CA LYS A 259 -14.40 -2.68 -8.18
C LYS A 259 -14.01 -1.52 -9.09
N ILE A 260 -13.08 -0.67 -8.68
CA ILE A 260 -12.57 0.41 -9.53
C ILE A 260 -11.67 -0.23 -10.59
N LYS A 261 -11.96 0.03 -11.87
CA LYS A 261 -11.27 -0.58 -13.02
C LYS A 261 -9.89 0.05 -13.28
N SER A 262 -9.02 -0.01 -12.29
CA SER A 262 -7.62 0.42 -12.37
C SER A 262 -6.75 -0.61 -11.68
N ILE A 263 -5.85 -1.25 -12.45
CA ILE A 263 -4.90 -2.24 -11.92
C ILE A 263 -4.03 -1.63 -10.82
N GLN A 264 -3.72 -0.34 -10.92
CA GLN A 264 -2.93 0.36 -9.91
C GLN A 264 -3.68 0.48 -8.57
N ILE A 265 -4.96 0.86 -8.61
CA ILE A 265 -5.81 0.93 -7.42
C ILE A 265 -6.03 -0.47 -6.84
N GLN A 266 -6.38 -1.44 -7.68
CA GLN A 266 -6.62 -2.82 -7.22
C GLN A 266 -5.36 -3.41 -6.59
N SER A 267 -4.18 -3.21 -7.20
CA SER A 267 -2.91 -3.70 -6.66
C SER A 267 -2.57 -3.04 -5.31
N SER A 268 -2.71 -1.72 -5.22
CA SER A 268 -2.47 -1.01 -3.94
C SER A 268 -3.50 -1.39 -2.87
N PHE A 269 -4.75 -1.68 -3.26
CA PHE A 269 -5.79 -2.16 -2.37
C PHE A 269 -5.47 -3.54 -1.80
N TYR A 270 -5.13 -4.55 -2.63
CA TYR A 270 -4.79 -5.88 -2.11
C TYR A 270 -3.49 -5.87 -1.31
N ARG A 271 -2.50 -5.03 -1.68
CA ARG A 271 -1.30 -4.84 -0.86
C ARG A 271 -1.63 -4.23 0.51
N CYS A 272 -2.47 -3.20 0.53
CA CYS A 272 -2.96 -2.62 1.78
C CYS A 272 -3.74 -3.67 2.59
N LEU A 273 -4.61 -4.46 1.95
CA LEU A 273 -5.39 -5.50 2.62
C LEU A 273 -4.49 -6.57 3.27
N TYR A 274 -3.45 -7.03 2.57
CA TYR A 274 -2.44 -7.93 3.12
C TYR A 274 -1.78 -7.32 4.37
N GLU A 275 -1.32 -6.07 4.28
CA GLU A 275 -0.70 -5.38 5.41
C GLU A 275 -1.67 -5.20 6.59
N LEU A 276 -2.96 -4.93 6.33
CA LEU A 276 -3.97 -4.84 7.39
C LEU A 276 -4.17 -6.19 8.08
N ILE A 277 -4.31 -7.29 7.34
CA ILE A 277 -4.48 -8.63 7.93
C ILE A 277 -3.23 -8.99 8.76
N ASN A 278 -2.03 -8.70 8.25
CA ASN A 278 -0.77 -8.99 8.93
C ASN A 278 -0.56 -8.14 10.19
N LEU A 279 -0.83 -6.84 10.11
CA LEU A 279 -0.40 -5.88 11.13
C LEU A 279 -1.44 -5.65 12.22
N ILE A 280 -2.73 -5.78 11.91
CA ILE A 280 -3.86 -5.52 12.83
C ILE A 280 -4.94 -6.62 12.77
N PRO A 281 -4.58 -7.91 12.91
CA PRO A 281 -5.52 -9.03 12.77
C PRO A 281 -6.71 -8.93 13.71
N ASP A 282 -6.53 -8.38 14.92
CA ASP A 282 -7.60 -8.25 15.91
C ASP A 282 -8.70 -7.27 15.48
N VAL A 283 -8.35 -6.17 14.81
CA VAL A 283 -9.32 -5.21 14.28
C VAL A 283 -10.00 -5.78 13.03
N ILE A 284 -9.21 -6.40 12.15
CA ILE A 284 -9.66 -6.89 10.85
C ILE A 284 -10.59 -8.11 10.97
N ARG A 285 -10.47 -8.89 12.06
CA ARG A 285 -11.33 -10.05 12.34
C ARG A 285 -12.82 -9.71 12.34
N GLU A 286 -13.22 -8.49 12.73
CA GLU A 286 -14.62 -8.04 12.66
C GLU A 286 -15.15 -7.94 11.23
N TYR A 287 -14.26 -7.77 10.25
CA TYR A 287 -14.60 -7.57 8.83
C TYR A 287 -14.35 -8.81 7.98
N LYS A 288 -14.00 -9.96 8.58
CA LYS A 288 -13.65 -11.20 7.88
C LYS A 288 -14.74 -11.67 6.90
N THR A 289 -16.01 -11.44 7.21
CA THR A 289 -17.16 -11.78 6.34
C THR A 289 -17.18 -10.98 5.03
N LYS A 290 -16.53 -9.81 4.99
CA LYS A 290 -16.31 -9.02 3.76
C LYS A 290 -15.04 -9.47 3.04
N ILE A 291 -13.97 -9.69 3.79
CA ILE A 291 -12.62 -9.95 3.26
C ILE A 291 -12.51 -11.31 2.59
N ILE A 292 -12.96 -12.36 3.28
CA ILE A 292 -12.77 -13.74 2.84
C ILE A 292 -13.46 -13.97 1.48
N PRO A 293 -14.75 -13.67 1.28
CA PRO A 293 -15.36 -13.76 -0.05
C PRO A 293 -14.68 -12.89 -1.10
N LEU A 294 -14.25 -11.67 -0.74
CA LEU A 294 -13.59 -10.74 -1.65
C LEU A 294 -12.32 -11.37 -2.24
N VAL A 295 -11.48 -11.97 -1.40
CA VAL A 295 -10.20 -12.58 -1.79
C VAL A 295 -10.42 -13.95 -2.44
N PHE A 296 -11.18 -14.85 -1.81
CA PHE A 296 -11.34 -16.24 -2.27
C PHE A 296 -12.04 -16.31 -3.62
N TYR A 297 -12.94 -15.38 -3.93
CA TYR A 297 -13.61 -15.36 -5.23
C TYR A 297 -12.80 -14.64 -6.32
N ALA A 298 -11.64 -14.07 -6.01
CA ALA A 298 -10.78 -13.39 -6.97
C ALA A 298 -9.55 -14.22 -7.40
N ILE A 299 -9.38 -15.45 -6.90
CA ILE A 299 -8.19 -16.30 -7.14
C ILE A 299 -7.91 -16.63 -8.60
N ASN A 300 -8.90 -16.47 -9.48
CA ASN A 300 -8.76 -16.69 -10.92
C ASN A 300 -8.36 -15.42 -11.69
N GLU A 301 -7.85 -14.40 -10.98
CA GLU A 301 -7.30 -13.19 -11.59
C GLU A 301 -6.16 -13.53 -12.56
N THR A 302 -6.21 -12.91 -13.74
CA THR A 302 -5.28 -13.16 -14.84
C THR A 302 -4.21 -12.08 -14.95
N GLU A 303 -4.44 -10.88 -14.40
CA GLU A 303 -3.50 -9.77 -14.49
C GLU A 303 -2.22 -10.00 -13.67
N PRO A 304 -1.02 -9.99 -14.29
CA PRO A 304 0.20 -10.41 -13.60
C PRO A 304 0.65 -9.54 -12.43
N LYS A 305 0.24 -8.27 -12.40
CA LYS A 305 0.53 -7.38 -11.27
C LYS A 305 -0.40 -7.61 -10.07
N LEU A 306 -1.60 -8.15 -10.33
CA LEU A 306 -2.66 -8.28 -9.34
C LEU A 306 -2.77 -9.71 -8.80
N CYS A 307 -2.59 -10.71 -9.66
CA CYS A 307 -2.69 -12.12 -9.32
C CYS A 307 -1.83 -12.51 -8.09
N PRO A 308 -0.52 -12.19 -8.01
CA PRO A 308 0.29 -12.55 -6.86
C PRO A 308 -0.24 -11.94 -5.54
N LEU A 309 -0.70 -10.69 -5.59
CA LEU A 309 -1.21 -9.98 -4.40
C LEU A 309 -2.50 -10.61 -3.86
N ILE A 310 -3.37 -11.11 -4.73
CA ILE A 310 -4.58 -11.82 -4.33
C ILE A 310 -4.23 -13.16 -3.69
N TRP A 311 -3.27 -13.88 -4.24
CA TRP A 311 -2.81 -15.16 -3.70
C TRP A 311 -2.09 -14.98 -2.35
N ASP A 312 -1.28 -13.94 -2.19
CA ASP A 312 -0.70 -13.56 -0.89
C ASP A 312 -1.80 -13.26 0.14
N CYS A 313 -2.86 -12.53 -0.27
CA CYS A 313 -4.03 -12.28 0.56
C CYS A 313 -4.78 -13.58 0.93
N LEU A 314 -4.87 -14.54 0.01
CA LEU A 314 -5.52 -15.83 0.24
C LEU A 314 -4.78 -16.60 1.34
N ILE A 315 -3.45 -16.71 1.23
CA ILE A 315 -2.63 -17.45 2.19
C ILE A 315 -2.68 -16.78 3.56
N ILE A 316 -2.50 -15.46 3.64
CA ILE A 316 -2.56 -14.78 4.94
C ILE A 316 -3.96 -14.86 5.60
N CYS A 317 -5.04 -14.90 4.81
CA CYS A 317 -6.37 -15.18 5.35
C CYS A 317 -6.44 -16.58 5.99
N LEU A 318 -5.93 -17.59 5.30
CA LEU A 318 -5.90 -18.99 5.78
C LEU A 318 -4.98 -19.19 7.01
N ASP A 319 -3.99 -18.30 7.21
CA ASP A 319 -3.13 -18.30 8.39
C ASP A 319 -3.71 -17.51 9.56
N THR A 320 -4.58 -16.53 9.28
CA THR A 320 -5.11 -15.62 10.30
C THR A 320 -6.50 -16.01 10.81
N PHE A 321 -7.34 -16.61 9.98
CA PHE A 321 -8.73 -16.95 10.32
C PHE A 321 -9.02 -18.45 10.17
N ASP A 322 -9.35 -19.08 11.29
CA ASP A 322 -9.62 -20.53 11.34
C ASP A 322 -10.92 -20.94 10.63
N ASP A 323 -11.86 -20.01 10.48
CA ASP A 323 -13.20 -20.27 9.94
C ASP A 323 -13.42 -19.78 8.51
N CYS A 324 -12.34 -19.57 7.74
CA CYS A 324 -12.41 -19.12 6.34
C CYS A 324 -13.41 -19.92 5.50
N TRP A 325 -13.37 -21.24 5.60
CA TRP A 325 -14.16 -22.14 4.77
C TRP A 325 -15.66 -22.14 5.11
N LEU A 326 -16.06 -21.66 6.29
CA LEU A 326 -17.48 -21.46 6.63
C LEU A 326 -18.08 -20.24 5.95
N LEU A 327 -17.23 -19.30 5.51
CA LEU A 327 -17.64 -18.02 4.91
C LEU A 327 -17.60 -18.04 3.38
N VAL A 328 -17.25 -19.20 2.78
CA VAL A 328 -17.04 -19.36 1.34
C VAL A 328 -17.93 -20.48 0.81
N ASN A 329 -18.65 -20.21 -0.28
CA ASN A 329 -19.29 -21.28 -1.05
C ASN A 329 -18.22 -22.00 -1.88
N HIS A 330 -17.54 -22.95 -1.24
CA HIS A 330 -16.39 -23.59 -1.87
C HIS A 330 -16.79 -24.41 -3.11
N GLN A 331 -17.93 -25.11 -3.07
CA GLN A 331 -18.40 -25.96 -4.17
C GLN A 331 -18.77 -25.17 -5.43
N LYS A 332 -19.51 -24.06 -5.29
CA LYS A 332 -20.05 -23.32 -6.44
C LYS A 332 -19.18 -22.14 -6.87
N ALA A 333 -18.36 -21.59 -5.98
CA ALA A 333 -17.63 -20.36 -6.27
C ALA A 333 -16.10 -20.51 -6.23
N PHE A 334 -15.52 -21.16 -5.20
CA PHE A 334 -14.06 -21.26 -5.07
C PHE A 334 -13.46 -22.38 -5.94
N LEU A 335 -13.90 -23.62 -5.77
CA LEU A 335 -13.30 -24.78 -6.44
C LEU A 335 -13.39 -24.71 -7.97
N PRO A 336 -14.53 -24.31 -8.59
CA PRO A 336 -14.58 -24.18 -10.05
C PRO A 336 -13.57 -23.16 -10.58
N LYS A 337 -13.36 -22.05 -9.85
CA LYS A 337 -12.37 -21.01 -10.19
C LYS A 337 -10.95 -21.52 -10.05
N LEU A 338 -10.64 -22.21 -8.95
CA LEU A 338 -9.33 -22.83 -8.72
C LEU A 338 -8.99 -23.81 -9.86
N TYR A 339 -9.90 -24.75 -10.16
CA TYR A 339 -9.65 -25.74 -11.21
C TYR A 339 -9.50 -25.09 -12.59
N ALA A 340 -10.34 -24.11 -12.93
CA ALA A 340 -10.20 -23.38 -14.18
C ALA A 340 -8.87 -22.63 -14.27
N PHE A 341 -8.44 -21.99 -13.19
CA PHE A 341 -7.16 -21.28 -13.11
C PHE A 341 -5.97 -22.21 -13.32
N LEU A 342 -5.96 -23.37 -12.65
CA LEU A 342 -4.90 -24.38 -12.79
C LEU A 342 -4.88 -25.00 -14.18
N ARG A 343 -6.05 -25.36 -14.73
CA ARG A 343 -6.21 -25.90 -16.10
C ARG A 343 -5.65 -24.98 -17.18
N ASN A 344 -5.70 -23.67 -16.96
CA ASN A 344 -5.14 -22.67 -17.86
C ASN A 344 -3.70 -22.29 -17.51
N ALA A 345 -2.94 -23.17 -16.83
CA ALA A 345 -1.56 -22.94 -16.44
C ALA A 345 -1.36 -21.63 -15.64
N CYS A 346 -2.27 -21.34 -14.72
CA CYS A 346 -2.30 -20.10 -13.93
C CYS A 346 -2.36 -18.83 -14.79
N HIS A 347 -2.81 -18.92 -16.05
CA HIS A 347 -2.78 -17.84 -17.04
C HIS A 347 -1.41 -17.17 -17.21
N GLY A 348 -0.32 -17.91 -17.00
CA GLY A 348 1.05 -17.39 -17.06
C GLY A 348 1.59 -16.83 -15.73
N ASN A 349 0.77 -16.78 -14.67
CA ASN A 349 1.15 -16.26 -13.35
C ASN A 349 1.84 -17.29 -12.43
N VAL A 350 2.49 -18.30 -13.01
CA VAL A 350 3.07 -19.42 -12.26
C VAL A 350 4.00 -18.95 -11.13
N PHE A 351 4.86 -17.98 -11.39
CA PHE A 351 5.80 -17.46 -10.39
C PHE A 351 5.15 -16.71 -9.23
N GLY A 352 3.96 -16.15 -9.44
CA GLY A 352 3.19 -15.49 -8.39
C GLY A 352 2.37 -16.44 -7.51
N VAL A 353 2.20 -17.71 -7.93
CA VAL A 353 1.24 -18.63 -7.31
C VAL A 353 1.88 -19.94 -6.85
N LYS A 354 2.98 -20.39 -7.48
CA LYS A 354 3.59 -21.71 -7.22
C LYS A 354 3.83 -21.99 -5.74
N ASP A 355 4.26 -20.98 -4.98
CA ASP A 355 4.64 -21.11 -3.57
C ASP A 355 3.41 -21.05 -2.64
N CYS A 356 2.23 -20.72 -3.18
CA CYS A 356 0.95 -20.70 -2.47
C CYS A 356 0.15 -22.01 -2.60
N LEU A 357 0.44 -22.85 -3.61
CA LEU A 357 -0.36 -24.05 -3.89
C LEU A 357 -0.28 -25.09 -2.78
N LEU A 358 0.91 -25.37 -2.26
CA LEU A 358 1.07 -26.30 -1.14
C LEU A 358 0.44 -25.76 0.16
N PRO A 359 0.72 -24.52 0.61
CA PRO A 359 0.04 -23.92 1.75
C PRO A 359 -1.49 -23.93 1.64
N LEU A 360 -2.03 -23.70 0.43
CA LEU A 360 -3.46 -23.80 0.19
C LEU A 360 -3.98 -25.20 0.53
N ILE A 361 -3.40 -26.26 -0.05
CA ILE A 361 -3.87 -27.64 0.18
C ILE A 361 -3.78 -28.02 1.66
N GLN A 362 -2.71 -27.62 2.35
CA GLN A 362 -2.52 -27.88 3.78
C GLN A 362 -3.63 -27.26 4.65
N LYS A 363 -4.28 -26.21 4.17
CA LYS A 363 -5.33 -25.47 4.88
C LYS A 363 -6.74 -25.84 4.44
N ILE A 364 -6.91 -26.75 3.48
CA ILE A 364 -8.25 -27.24 3.07
C ILE A 364 -8.74 -28.26 4.11
N PRO A 365 -9.97 -28.10 4.68
CA PRO A 365 -10.53 -29.03 5.64
C PRO A 365 -10.72 -30.43 5.05
N SER A 366 -10.64 -31.46 5.90
CA SER A 366 -10.91 -32.85 5.51
C SER A 366 -12.30 -33.04 4.90
N THR A 367 -13.29 -32.24 5.32
CA THR A 367 -14.64 -32.23 4.76
C THR A 367 -14.69 -31.83 3.28
N ILE A 368 -13.72 -31.05 2.80
CA ILE A 368 -13.59 -30.65 1.39
C ILE A 368 -12.68 -31.62 0.63
N ILE A 369 -11.57 -32.05 1.24
CA ILE A 369 -10.66 -33.04 0.63
C ILE A 369 -11.40 -34.36 0.37
N GLY A 370 -12.30 -34.73 1.29
CA GLY A 370 -13.03 -35.98 1.32
C GLY A 370 -12.45 -36.96 2.34
N GLU A 371 -13.29 -37.88 2.84
CA GLU A 371 -12.90 -39.01 3.67
C GLU A 371 -13.10 -40.33 2.91
N GLY A 372 -12.19 -41.29 3.07
CA GLY A 372 -12.30 -42.63 2.50
C GLY A 372 -12.08 -42.68 0.99
N THR A 373 -13.11 -43.08 0.23
CA THR A 373 -13.04 -43.25 -1.24
C THR A 373 -13.46 -42.01 -2.03
N ASN A 374 -13.90 -40.95 -1.35
CA ASN A 374 -14.42 -39.74 -1.98
C ASN A 374 -13.29 -38.75 -2.32
N ASN A 375 -12.46 -39.08 -3.31
CA ASN A 375 -11.26 -38.31 -3.67
C ASN A 375 -11.50 -37.20 -4.71
N HIS A 376 -12.75 -36.78 -4.93
CA HIS A 376 -13.10 -35.86 -6.03
C HIS A 376 -12.31 -34.55 -6.00
N PHE A 377 -12.04 -33.98 -4.82
CA PHE A 377 -11.23 -32.76 -4.73
C PHE A 377 -9.81 -33.01 -5.25
N ILE A 378 -9.14 -34.03 -4.70
CA ILE A 378 -7.77 -34.43 -5.05
C ILE A 378 -7.67 -34.73 -6.54
N GLU A 379 -8.62 -35.52 -7.07
CA GLU A 379 -8.64 -35.91 -8.47
C GLU A 379 -8.77 -34.71 -9.40
N ASN A 380 -9.74 -33.82 -9.15
CA ASN A 380 -9.95 -32.63 -9.95
C ASN A 380 -8.78 -31.63 -9.84
N PHE A 381 -8.19 -31.49 -8.65
CA PHE A 381 -7.06 -30.60 -8.43
C PHE A 381 -5.85 -31.03 -9.26
N PHE A 382 -5.42 -32.29 -9.13
CA PHE A 382 -4.27 -32.79 -9.88
C PHE A 382 -4.54 -32.89 -11.37
N GLN A 383 -5.75 -33.31 -11.78
CA GLN A 383 -6.13 -33.31 -13.19
C GLN A 383 -6.06 -31.90 -13.79
N ALA A 384 -6.56 -30.88 -13.09
CA ALA A 384 -6.49 -29.50 -13.57
C ALA A 384 -5.04 -29.01 -13.68
N MET A 385 -4.17 -29.33 -12.71
CA MET A 385 -2.75 -29.01 -12.82
C MET A 385 -2.07 -29.73 -13.98
N GLU A 386 -2.35 -31.02 -14.18
CA GLU A 386 -1.81 -31.82 -15.30
C GLU A 386 -2.21 -31.20 -16.64
N GLU A 387 -3.50 -30.90 -16.84
CA GLU A 387 -4.00 -30.23 -18.04
C GLU A 387 -3.29 -28.88 -18.26
N GLY A 388 -3.11 -28.10 -17.20
CA GLY A 388 -2.35 -26.85 -17.23
C GLY A 388 -0.90 -27.04 -17.68
N ILE A 389 -0.16 -27.94 -17.03
CA ILE A 389 1.24 -28.26 -17.35
C ILE A 389 1.36 -28.73 -18.81
N LEU A 390 0.45 -29.60 -19.25
CA LEU A 390 0.44 -30.16 -20.61
C LEU A 390 0.00 -29.14 -21.68
N SER A 391 -0.69 -28.07 -21.29
CA SER A 391 -1.10 -26.99 -22.20
C SER A 391 0.07 -26.06 -22.58
N ILE A 392 1.10 -25.95 -21.73
CA ILE A 392 2.25 -25.07 -21.96
C ILE A 392 3.08 -25.61 -23.14
N LYS A 393 3.34 -24.76 -24.13
CA LYS A 393 4.12 -25.08 -25.33
C LYS A 393 5.27 -24.07 -25.52
N GLY A 394 6.36 -24.55 -26.11
CA GLY A 394 7.49 -23.71 -26.51
C GLY A 394 8.59 -23.58 -25.45
N ARG A 395 9.85 -23.57 -25.91
CA ARG A 395 11.05 -23.60 -25.04
C ARG A 395 11.14 -22.42 -24.08
N GLN A 396 10.64 -21.25 -24.46
CA GLN A 396 10.71 -20.05 -23.61
C GLN A 396 9.85 -20.15 -22.34
N GLN A 397 8.89 -21.09 -22.32
CA GLN A 397 7.97 -21.28 -21.20
C GLN A 397 8.41 -22.43 -20.28
N MET A 398 9.61 -23.01 -20.49
CA MET A 398 10.08 -24.16 -19.70
C MET A 398 10.30 -23.84 -18.22
N ASN A 399 10.57 -22.58 -17.89
CA ASN A 399 10.66 -22.14 -16.50
C ASN A 399 9.30 -22.21 -15.78
N ASN A 400 8.21 -21.92 -16.50
CA ASN A 400 6.84 -22.07 -15.99
C ASN A 400 6.51 -23.55 -15.80
N VAL A 401 6.85 -24.40 -16.78
CA VAL A 401 6.67 -25.87 -16.68
C VAL A 401 7.43 -26.42 -15.48
N SER A 402 8.72 -26.08 -15.33
CA SER A 402 9.56 -26.54 -14.23
C SER A 402 9.01 -26.14 -12.86
N SER A 403 8.58 -24.88 -12.73
CA SER A 403 8.05 -24.34 -11.48
C SER A 403 6.70 -24.96 -11.10
N LEU A 404 5.81 -25.14 -12.09
CA LEU A 404 4.49 -25.73 -11.87
C LEU A 404 4.59 -27.24 -11.59
N LEU A 405 5.51 -27.94 -12.26
CA LEU A 405 5.83 -29.34 -11.94
C LEU A 405 6.38 -29.47 -10.53
N LYS A 406 7.28 -28.57 -10.09
CA LYS A 406 7.77 -28.61 -8.71
C LYS A 406 6.60 -28.46 -7.72
N ALA A 407 5.75 -27.45 -7.90
CA ALA A 407 4.58 -27.26 -7.04
C ALA A 407 3.62 -28.46 -7.07
N TYR A 408 3.41 -29.07 -8.24
CA TYR A 408 2.65 -30.31 -8.40
C TYR A 408 3.24 -31.44 -7.55
N MET A 409 4.56 -31.66 -7.63
CA MET A 409 5.25 -32.70 -6.88
C MET A 409 5.20 -32.46 -5.38
N ASP A 410 5.39 -31.22 -4.93
CA ASP A 410 5.31 -30.85 -3.51
C ASP A 410 3.89 -31.09 -2.95
N CYS A 411 2.85 -30.74 -3.73
CA CYS A 411 1.46 -31.03 -3.38
C CYS A 411 1.16 -32.54 -3.37
N LEU A 412 1.71 -33.29 -4.33
CA LEU A 412 1.55 -34.73 -4.43
C LEU A 412 2.18 -35.45 -3.24
N LEU A 413 3.39 -35.06 -2.84
CA LEU A 413 4.05 -35.58 -1.64
C LEU A 413 3.18 -35.38 -0.40
N TYR A 414 2.69 -34.16 -0.18
CA TYR A 414 1.83 -33.86 0.96
C TYR A 414 0.57 -34.74 1.00
N VAL A 415 -0.14 -34.88 -0.12
CA VAL A 415 -1.35 -35.69 -0.21
C VAL A 415 -1.06 -37.18 0.01
N LEU A 416 0.06 -37.67 -0.52
CA LEU A 416 0.47 -39.07 -0.32
C LEU A 416 0.71 -39.39 1.15
N GLU A 417 1.41 -38.51 1.84
CA GLU A 417 1.79 -38.68 3.25
C GLU A 417 0.62 -38.52 4.22
N ASN A 418 -0.36 -37.67 3.91
CA ASN A 418 -1.40 -37.27 4.87
C ASN A 418 -2.81 -37.79 4.54
N HIS A 419 -3.12 -38.11 3.28
CA HIS A 419 -4.50 -38.32 2.84
C HIS A 419 -4.75 -39.61 2.05
N SER A 420 -3.72 -40.35 1.63
CA SER A 420 -3.93 -41.53 0.78
C SER A 420 -3.66 -42.86 1.49
N THR A 421 -4.64 -43.77 1.46
CA THR A 421 -4.56 -45.15 1.97
C THR A 421 -4.16 -46.17 0.88
N GLY A 422 -4.22 -45.79 -0.40
CA GLY A 422 -3.85 -46.59 -1.59
C GLY A 422 -2.73 -45.94 -2.40
N GLN A 423 -1.62 -45.62 -1.74
CA GLN A 423 -0.55 -44.71 -2.22
C GLN A 423 0.01 -45.08 -3.61
N LEU A 424 0.21 -46.37 -3.91
CA LEU A 424 0.84 -46.81 -5.16
C LEU A 424 -0.03 -46.66 -6.41
N VAL A 425 -1.33 -46.98 -6.30
CA VAL A 425 -2.26 -46.88 -7.45
C VAL A 425 -2.48 -45.42 -7.80
N PHE A 426 -2.76 -44.60 -6.78
CA PHE A 426 -2.93 -43.16 -6.94
C PHE A 426 -1.67 -42.50 -7.51
N LEU A 427 -0.49 -42.88 -7.00
CA LEU A 427 0.78 -42.38 -7.52
C LEU A 427 0.99 -42.74 -9.00
N ASN A 428 0.74 -44.00 -9.36
CA ASN A 428 0.86 -44.46 -10.74
C ASN A 428 -0.09 -43.70 -11.66
N ASP A 429 -1.36 -43.54 -11.29
CA ASP A 429 -2.35 -42.87 -12.12
C ASP A 429 -1.99 -41.39 -12.37
N ARG A 430 -1.37 -40.73 -11.39
CA ARG A 430 -1.02 -39.31 -11.45
C ARG A 430 0.32 -39.02 -12.12
N LEU A 431 1.32 -39.89 -11.90
CA LEU A 431 2.62 -39.72 -12.55
C LEU A 431 2.61 -40.21 -14.00
N LEU A 432 1.86 -41.26 -14.35
CA LEU A 432 1.92 -41.88 -15.67
C LEU A 432 1.62 -40.92 -16.84
N PRO A 433 0.63 -40.02 -16.80
CA PRO A 433 0.39 -39.03 -17.87
C PRO A 433 1.58 -38.10 -18.10
N LEU A 434 2.21 -37.63 -17.02
CA LEU A 434 3.36 -36.74 -17.05
C LEU A 434 4.63 -37.48 -17.52
N ILE A 435 4.81 -38.76 -17.15
CA ILE A 435 5.89 -39.63 -17.67
C ILE A 435 5.68 -39.92 -19.17
N ARG A 436 4.45 -40.18 -19.61
CA ARG A 436 4.16 -40.39 -21.05
C ARG A 436 4.53 -39.16 -21.87
N ARG A 437 4.26 -37.96 -21.36
CA ARG A 437 4.69 -36.70 -21.98
C ARG A 437 6.22 -36.61 -22.06
N LEU A 438 6.92 -36.91 -20.98
CA LEU A 438 8.39 -37.02 -20.97
C LEU A 438 8.91 -37.94 -22.09
N LEU A 439 8.32 -39.12 -22.26
CA LEU A 439 8.78 -40.14 -23.20
C LEU A 439 8.43 -39.84 -24.67
N THR A 440 7.34 -39.10 -24.91
CA THR A 440 6.84 -38.81 -26.27
C THR A 440 7.34 -37.48 -26.83
N ASP A 441 8.00 -36.65 -26.01
CA ASP A 441 8.47 -35.35 -26.45
C ASP A 441 9.72 -35.43 -27.34
N LYS A 442 9.60 -34.88 -28.55
CA LYS A 442 10.67 -34.79 -29.53
C LYS A 442 11.72 -33.74 -29.14
N ASP A 443 11.35 -32.75 -28.33
CA ASP A 443 12.23 -31.68 -27.90
C ASP A 443 12.91 -32.06 -26.56
N CYS A 444 14.20 -32.44 -26.58
CA CYS A 444 14.94 -32.92 -25.40
C CYS A 444 14.95 -31.94 -24.21
N SER A 445 14.65 -30.67 -24.45
CA SER A 445 14.55 -29.63 -23.41
C SER A 445 13.49 -29.95 -22.36
N ILE A 446 12.34 -30.50 -22.78
CA ILE A 446 11.24 -30.89 -21.89
C ILE A 446 11.64 -32.12 -21.08
N ARG A 447 12.41 -33.04 -21.67
CA ARG A 447 12.85 -34.27 -20.98
C ARG A 447 13.65 -33.99 -19.72
N ASN A 448 14.61 -33.08 -19.80
CA ASN A 448 15.45 -32.74 -18.66
C ASN A 448 14.67 -32.09 -17.50
N VAL A 449 13.68 -31.25 -17.82
CA VAL A 449 12.84 -30.58 -16.81
C VAL A 449 12.03 -31.60 -16.02
N TYR A 450 11.29 -32.46 -16.72
CA TYR A 450 10.47 -33.48 -16.08
C TYR A 450 11.35 -34.47 -15.31
N ALA A 451 12.41 -35.00 -15.92
CA ALA A 451 13.30 -35.96 -15.25
C ALA A 451 13.88 -35.40 -13.94
N ARG A 452 14.34 -34.14 -13.92
CA ARG A 452 14.85 -33.50 -12.71
C ARG A 452 13.81 -33.46 -11.59
N GLN A 453 12.56 -33.09 -11.91
CA GLN A 453 11.49 -33.03 -10.91
C GLN A 453 11.08 -34.43 -10.43
N TYR A 454 11.07 -35.45 -11.30
CA TYR A 454 10.87 -36.84 -10.91
C TYR A 454 11.93 -37.36 -9.95
N PHE A 455 13.21 -37.14 -10.26
CA PHE A 455 14.29 -37.55 -9.36
C PHE A 455 14.19 -36.87 -8.00
N HIS A 456 13.87 -35.57 -7.98
CA HIS A 456 13.65 -34.85 -6.72
C HIS A 456 12.48 -35.45 -5.93
N PHE A 457 11.34 -35.68 -6.59
CA PHE A 457 10.16 -36.28 -5.98
C PHE A 457 10.46 -37.65 -5.38
N LEU A 458 11.04 -38.58 -6.15
CA LEU A 458 11.38 -39.93 -5.70
C LEU A 458 12.33 -39.94 -4.48
N ASN A 459 13.28 -39.01 -4.43
CA ASN A 459 14.19 -38.88 -3.28
C ASN A 459 13.54 -38.25 -2.05
N SER A 460 12.44 -37.51 -2.22
CA SER A 460 11.77 -36.77 -1.15
C SER A 460 10.69 -37.59 -0.45
N ILE A 461 10.15 -38.60 -1.12
CA ILE A 461 9.18 -39.54 -0.56
C ILE A 461 9.80 -40.25 0.66
N GLN A 462 9.19 -40.05 1.83
CA GLN A 462 9.59 -40.78 3.04
C GLN A 462 8.81 -42.09 3.21
N SER A 463 7.55 -42.12 2.76
CA SER A 463 6.62 -43.25 2.93
C SER A 463 7.00 -44.51 2.15
N PHE A 464 7.83 -44.40 1.11
CA PHE A 464 8.32 -45.52 0.28
C PHE A 464 9.81 -45.82 0.44
N ARG A 465 10.47 -45.32 1.50
CA ARG A 465 11.84 -45.77 1.82
C ARG A 465 11.78 -47.25 2.19
N LEU A 466 12.18 -48.10 1.22
CA LEU A 466 12.49 -49.51 1.42
C LEU A 466 13.58 -49.69 2.47
#